data_AF-A0A6H9KXU3-F1
#
_entry.id   AF-A0A6H9KXU3-F1
#
_cell.length_a   1.000
_cell.length_b   1.000
_cell.length_c   1.000
_cell.angle_alpha   90.00
_cell.angle_beta   90.00
_cell.angle_gamma   90.00
#
_symmetry.space_group_name_H-M   'P 1'
#
loop_
_entity.id
_entity.type
_entity.pdbx_description
1 polymer ?
#
loop_
_entity_poly.entity_id
_entity_poly.type
_entity_poly.pdbx_seq_one_letter_code
_entity_poly.pdbx_strand_id
1 'polypeptide(L)'
;MNLNRATLFSIIAISYIFISRTMATFSPGLFSNLVVAQVNAVLSFVASLAVVAFYFLFYRDYVHERQDALKRASYYAVCGAAGVALLMLISMFDLFGTNIFDSASLRTGIPWLSSIFFLYFFVKFYNEKRDNFASGLKQAVFLAIIGTAISTGIHSYIFTSVLYFGKITSLWHFSGEFPVFFIPVSIFIFFTNFYFLLIFQNELNSRN
;
A
#
# COMPACT_ATOMS: atom_id res chain seq x y z
N MET A 1 -18.72 -8.74 4.60
CA MET A 1 -17.92 -7.92 5.54
C MET A 1 -18.37 -6.46 5.37
N ASN A 2 -18.60 -5.73 6.47
CA ASN A 2 -18.92 -4.31 6.42
C ASN A 2 -17.62 -3.50 6.22
N LEU A 3 -17.66 -2.40 5.46
CA LEU A 3 -16.55 -1.48 5.22
C LEU A 3 -15.83 -1.09 6.52
N ASN A 4 -16.57 -0.85 7.60
CA ASN A 4 -16.02 -0.54 8.93
C ASN A 4 -15.01 -1.61 9.41
N ARG A 5 -15.36 -2.91 9.32
CA ARG A 5 -14.44 -3.99 9.68
C ARG A 5 -13.26 -4.10 8.72
N ALA A 6 -13.49 -3.80 7.44
CA ALA A 6 -12.43 -3.82 6.43
C ALA A 6 -11.37 -2.75 6.66
N THR A 7 -11.78 -1.54 7.06
CA THR A 7 -10.90 -0.44 7.44
C THR A 7 -10.07 -0.84 8.67
N LEU A 8 -10.70 -1.44 9.69
CA LEU A 8 -9.98 -1.93 10.88
C LEU A 8 -8.95 -3.00 10.51
N PHE A 9 -9.32 -4.00 9.70
CA PHE A 9 -8.37 -4.99 9.22
C PHE A 9 -7.24 -4.38 8.39
N SER A 10 -7.54 -3.34 7.61
CA SER A 10 -6.52 -2.62 6.85
C SER A 10 -5.54 -1.87 7.75
N ILE A 11 -6.02 -1.26 8.84
CA ILE A 11 -5.17 -0.62 9.86
C ILE A 11 -4.19 -1.65 10.45
N ILE A 12 -4.70 -2.82 10.86
CA ILE A 12 -3.86 -3.90 11.39
C ILE A 12 -2.86 -4.36 10.32
N ALA A 13 -3.34 -4.56 9.08
CA ALA A 13 -2.52 -5.03 7.97
C ALA A 13 -1.36 -4.08 7.64
N ILE A 14 -1.62 -2.78 7.47
CA ILE A 14 -0.55 -1.82 7.16
C ILE A 14 0.43 -1.68 8.34
N SER A 15 -0.04 -1.82 9.58
CA SER A 15 0.82 -1.77 10.76
C SER A 15 1.72 -2.99 10.83
N TYR A 16 1.17 -4.17 10.58
CA TYR A 16 1.95 -5.41 10.48
C TYR A 16 3.00 -5.31 9.37
N ILE A 17 2.60 -4.90 8.16
CA ILE A 17 3.51 -4.76 7.02
C ILE A 17 4.63 -3.77 7.35
N PHE A 18 4.29 -2.62 7.96
CA PHE A 18 5.28 -1.63 8.37
C PHE A 18 6.26 -2.20 9.40
N ILE A 19 5.78 -2.79 10.50
CA ILE A 19 6.62 -3.37 11.56
C ILE A 19 7.52 -4.49 11.00
N SER A 20 6.96 -5.41 10.22
CA SER A 20 7.71 -6.50 9.56
C SER A 20 8.86 -5.94 8.71
N ARG A 21 8.59 -4.92 7.91
CA ARG A 21 9.60 -4.27 7.06
C ARG A 21 10.65 -3.52 7.87
N THR A 22 10.24 -2.80 8.90
CA THR A 22 11.16 -2.11 9.81
C THR A 22 12.09 -3.10 10.52
N MET A 23 11.56 -4.24 10.99
CA MET A 23 12.38 -5.32 11.56
C MET A 23 13.37 -5.89 10.54
N ALA A 24 12.95 -6.08 9.28
CA ALA A 24 13.84 -6.56 8.21
C ALA A 24 15.02 -5.61 7.96
N THR A 25 14.79 -4.30 8.04
CA THR A 25 15.84 -3.28 7.85
C THR A 25 16.84 -3.25 9.01
N PHE A 26 16.37 -3.28 10.26
CA PHE A 26 17.24 -3.21 11.43
C PHE A 26 17.88 -4.55 11.82
N SER A 27 17.26 -5.67 11.43
CA SER A 27 17.76 -7.02 11.68
C SER A 27 17.65 -7.87 10.41
N PRO A 28 18.55 -7.68 9.43
CA PRO A 28 18.53 -8.45 8.18
C PRO A 28 18.60 -9.97 8.40
N GLY A 29 19.23 -10.40 9.50
CA GLY A 29 19.35 -11.80 9.88
C GLY A 29 18.04 -12.46 10.37
N LEU A 30 17.02 -11.67 10.73
CA LEU A 30 15.78 -12.17 11.35
C LEU A 30 15.01 -13.13 10.42
N PHE A 31 15.10 -12.92 9.11
CA PHE A 31 14.47 -13.76 8.09
C PHE A 31 15.42 -14.81 7.49
N SER A 32 16.59 -15.04 8.09
CA SER A 32 17.50 -16.12 7.68
C SER A 32 16.91 -17.50 8.00
N ASN A 33 16.05 -17.59 9.02
CA ASN A 33 15.32 -18.81 9.31
C ASN A 33 14.16 -18.96 8.31
N LEU A 34 14.20 -20.03 7.51
CA LEU A 34 13.21 -20.30 6.46
C LEU A 34 11.77 -20.31 6.99
N VAL A 35 11.53 -20.90 8.16
CA VAL A 35 10.19 -20.98 8.75
C VAL A 35 9.67 -19.59 9.08
N VAL A 36 10.52 -18.72 9.65
CA VAL A 36 10.16 -17.33 9.96
C VAL A 36 9.86 -16.55 8.68
N ALA A 37 10.68 -16.72 7.64
CA ALA A 37 10.45 -16.09 6.33
C ALA A 37 9.13 -16.53 5.70
N GLN A 38 8.83 -17.84 5.71
CA GLN A 38 7.59 -18.39 5.18
C GLN A 38 6.35 -17.89 5.93
N VAL A 39 6.38 -17.90 7.26
CA VAL A 39 5.29 -17.34 8.09
C VAL A 39 5.09 -15.86 7.79
N ASN A 40 6.17 -15.08 7.69
CA ASN A 40 6.09 -13.66 7.35
C ASN A 40 5.52 -13.41 5.95
N ALA A 41 5.85 -14.27 4.97
CA ALA A 41 5.31 -14.16 3.61
C ALA A 41 3.81 -14.46 3.58
N VAL A 42 3.36 -15.51 4.26
CA VAL A 42 1.92 -15.83 4.40
C VAL A 42 1.17 -14.69 5.06
N LEU A 43 1.68 -14.17 6.18
CA LEU A 43 1.05 -13.06 6.89
C LEU A 43 1.05 -11.77 6.06
N SER A 44 2.12 -11.49 5.30
CA SER A 44 2.18 -10.33 4.39
C SER A 44 1.17 -10.45 3.25
N PHE A 45 0.96 -11.65 2.73
CA PHE A 45 -0.09 -11.92 1.75
C PHE A 45 -1.48 -11.71 2.36
N VAL A 46 -1.77 -12.28 3.53
CA VAL A 46 -3.05 -12.07 4.22
C VAL A 46 -3.30 -10.58 4.52
N ALA A 47 -2.27 -9.86 4.98
CA ALA A 47 -2.36 -8.42 5.21
C ALA A 47 -2.67 -7.65 3.91
N SER A 48 -2.05 -8.02 2.79
CA SER A 48 -2.35 -7.39 1.50
C SER A 48 -3.79 -7.63 1.03
N LEU A 49 -4.36 -8.81 1.32
CA LEU A 49 -5.77 -9.10 1.04
C LEU A 49 -6.73 -8.23 1.85
N ALA A 50 -6.38 -7.88 3.10
CA ALA A 50 -7.18 -6.95 3.90
C ALA A 50 -7.25 -5.56 3.24
N VAL A 51 -6.14 -5.08 2.69
CA VAL A 51 -6.07 -3.80 1.96
C VAL A 51 -6.91 -3.86 0.68
N VAL A 52 -6.86 -4.97 -0.07
CA VAL A 52 -7.73 -5.20 -1.24
C VAL A 52 -9.20 -5.15 -0.83
N ALA A 53 -9.56 -5.84 0.25
CA ALA A 53 -10.93 -5.87 0.75
C ALA A 53 -11.43 -4.48 1.15
N PHE A 54 -10.58 -3.63 1.74
CA PHE A 54 -10.91 -2.23 2.03
C PHE A 54 -11.24 -1.45 0.76
N TYR A 55 -10.37 -1.43 -0.25
CA TYR A 55 -10.65 -0.69 -1.48
C TYR A 55 -11.86 -1.23 -2.24
N PHE A 56 -12.06 -2.55 -2.22
CA PHE A 56 -13.21 -3.18 -2.85
C PHE A 56 -14.52 -2.78 -2.16
N LEU A 57 -14.56 -2.83 -0.83
CA LEU A 57 -15.74 -2.41 -0.06
C LEU A 57 -15.93 -0.90 -0.11
N PHE A 58 -14.86 -0.11 -0.19
CA PHE A 58 -14.95 1.33 -0.42
C PHE A 58 -15.64 1.61 -1.76
N TYR A 59 -15.19 0.94 -2.83
CA TYR A 59 -15.81 1.04 -4.16
C TYR A 59 -17.29 0.65 -4.14
N ARG A 60 -17.64 -0.44 -3.45
CA ARG A 60 -19.01 -1.00 -3.45
C ARG A 60 -19.98 -0.24 -2.53
N ASP A 61 -19.53 0.09 -1.32
CA ASP A 61 -20.42 0.53 -0.23
C ASP A 61 -20.34 2.05 0.04
N TYR A 62 -19.24 2.72 -0.34
CA TYR A 62 -19.04 4.14 -0.03
C TYR A 62 -19.26 5.06 -1.25
N VAL A 63 -18.88 4.62 -2.45
CA VAL A 63 -19.00 5.42 -3.67
C VAL A 63 -20.45 5.41 -4.17
N HIS A 64 -21.06 6.58 -4.24
CA HIS A 64 -22.44 6.74 -4.71
C HIS A 64 -22.52 6.71 -6.26
N GLU A 65 -23.67 6.37 -6.83
CA GLU A 65 -23.84 6.23 -8.28
C GLU A 65 -23.51 7.48 -9.09
N ARG A 66 -23.66 8.68 -8.52
CA ARG A 66 -23.37 9.96 -9.19
C ARG A 66 -21.89 10.37 -9.18
N GLN A 67 -21.00 9.54 -8.65
CA GLN A 67 -19.58 9.84 -8.41
C GLN A 67 -18.66 9.09 -9.38
N ASP A 68 -18.81 9.33 -10.68
CA ASP A 68 -18.15 8.54 -11.73
C ASP A 68 -16.61 8.62 -11.70
N ALA A 69 -16.03 9.77 -11.33
CA ALA A 69 -14.58 9.90 -11.27
C ALA A 69 -14.00 9.14 -10.07
N LEU A 70 -14.62 9.24 -8.89
CA LEU A 70 -14.25 8.46 -7.71
C LEU A 70 -14.50 6.97 -7.90
N LYS A 71 -15.54 6.58 -8.65
CA LYS A 71 -15.81 5.18 -8.99
C LYS A 71 -14.67 4.57 -9.80
N ARG A 72 -14.23 5.26 -10.87
CA ARG A 72 -13.05 4.85 -11.64
C ARG A 72 -11.77 4.83 -10.80
N ALA A 73 -11.58 5.85 -9.97
CA ALA A 73 -10.39 5.94 -9.13
C ALA A 73 -10.33 4.81 -8.08
N SER A 74 -11.47 4.46 -7.49
CA SER A 74 -11.60 3.35 -6.55
C SER A 74 -11.37 2.01 -7.24
N TYR A 75 -11.86 1.83 -8.47
CA TYR A 75 -11.55 0.65 -9.28
C TYR A 75 -10.05 0.51 -9.53
N TYR A 76 -9.35 1.59 -9.92
CA TYR A 76 -7.91 1.55 -10.08
C TYR A 76 -7.17 1.25 -8.78
N ALA A 77 -7.63 1.79 -7.64
CA ALA A 77 -7.06 1.45 -6.34
C ALA A 77 -7.24 -0.04 -5.99
N VAL A 78 -8.38 -0.65 -6.33
CA VAL A 78 -8.58 -2.10 -6.19
C VAL A 78 -7.57 -2.86 -7.06
N CYS A 79 -7.40 -2.47 -8.32
CA CYS A 79 -6.41 -3.10 -9.20
C CYS A 79 -4.97 -2.96 -8.66
N GLY A 80 -4.61 -1.78 -8.12
CA GLY A 80 -3.30 -1.55 -7.51
C GLY A 80 -3.09 -2.42 -6.28
N ALA A 81 -4.06 -2.45 -5.36
CA ALA A 81 -4.01 -3.31 -4.18
C ALA A 81 -3.92 -4.80 -4.56
N ALA A 82 -4.69 -5.23 -5.57
CA ALA A 82 -4.66 -6.60 -6.06
C ALA A 82 -3.31 -6.96 -6.69
N GLY A 83 -2.69 -6.02 -7.42
CA GLY A 83 -1.33 -6.18 -7.93
C GLY A 83 -0.31 -6.38 -6.80
N VAL A 84 -0.37 -5.57 -5.74
CA VAL A 84 0.49 -5.73 -4.56
C VAL A 84 0.24 -7.09 -3.90
N ALA A 85 -1.01 -7.52 -3.76
CA ALA A 85 -1.33 -8.83 -3.20
C ALA A 85 -0.79 -9.98 -4.06
N LEU A 86 -0.87 -9.86 -5.39
CA LEU A 86 -0.27 -10.82 -6.31
C LEU A 86 1.25 -10.90 -6.14
N LEU A 87 1.93 -9.78 -5.94
CA LEU A 87 3.37 -9.79 -5.64
C LEU A 87 3.70 -10.49 -4.32
N MET A 88 2.87 -10.31 -3.29
CA MET A 88 3.05 -11.01 -2.01
C MET A 88 2.82 -12.51 -2.19
N LEU A 89 1.86 -12.90 -3.02
CA LEU A 89 1.60 -14.30 -3.37
C LEU A 89 2.78 -14.93 -4.11
N ILE A 90 3.35 -14.24 -5.11
CA ILE A 90 4.54 -14.70 -5.82
C ILE A 90 5.71 -14.85 -4.84
N SER A 91 5.97 -13.83 -4.02
CA SER A 91 7.05 -13.86 -3.03
C SER A 91 6.88 -14.98 -2.01
N MET A 92 5.64 -15.34 -1.68
CA MET A 92 5.33 -16.52 -0.88
C MET A 92 5.76 -17.77 -1.64
N PHE A 93 5.26 -18.02 -2.85
CA PHE A 93 5.62 -19.21 -3.64
C PHE A 93 7.13 -19.40 -3.84
N ASP A 94 7.89 -18.32 -4.05
CA ASP A 94 9.34 -18.39 -4.17
C ASP A 94 9.99 -18.98 -2.91
N LEU A 95 9.51 -18.57 -1.71
CA LEU A 95 9.99 -19.08 -0.42
C LEU A 95 9.57 -20.52 -0.11
N PHE A 96 8.55 -21.04 -0.80
CA PHE A 96 8.16 -22.45 -0.74
C PHE A 96 8.87 -23.30 -1.81
N GLY A 97 9.83 -22.73 -2.54
CA GLY A 97 10.65 -23.44 -3.53
C GLY A 97 9.98 -23.60 -4.89
N THR A 98 8.83 -22.96 -5.13
CA THR A 98 8.14 -22.94 -6.42
C THR A 98 8.45 -21.63 -7.14
N ASN A 99 9.51 -21.60 -7.94
CA ASN A 99 9.82 -20.47 -8.82
C ASN A 99 8.89 -20.48 -10.04
N ILE A 100 7.65 -20.01 -9.84
CA ILE A 100 6.65 -19.97 -10.92
C ILE A 100 6.83 -18.71 -11.78
N PHE A 101 7.31 -17.60 -11.18
CA PHE A 101 7.40 -16.30 -11.84
C PHE A 101 8.66 -15.53 -11.45
N ASP A 102 9.72 -15.67 -12.24
CA ASP A 102 10.94 -14.86 -12.08
C ASP A 102 10.97 -13.72 -13.11
N SER A 103 10.32 -12.59 -12.78
CA SER A 103 10.55 -11.37 -13.55
C SER A 103 10.75 -10.16 -12.66
N ALA A 104 11.97 -9.61 -12.71
CA ALA A 104 12.32 -8.34 -12.09
C ALA A 104 11.36 -7.23 -12.53
N SER A 105 10.89 -7.28 -13.78
CA SER A 105 9.93 -6.33 -14.35
C SER A 105 8.61 -6.28 -13.59
N LEU A 106 8.06 -7.42 -13.14
CA LEU A 106 6.83 -7.44 -12.34
C LEU A 106 7.09 -6.88 -10.94
N ARG A 107 8.21 -7.24 -10.32
CA ARG A 107 8.59 -6.80 -8.97
C ARG A 107 8.78 -5.28 -8.87
N THR A 108 9.18 -4.63 -9.96
CA THR A 108 9.34 -3.17 -10.01
C THR A 108 8.14 -2.45 -10.63
N GLY A 109 7.53 -3.02 -11.68
CA GLY A 109 6.43 -2.40 -12.41
C GLY A 109 5.11 -2.36 -11.63
N ILE A 110 4.78 -3.43 -10.90
CA ILE A 110 3.53 -3.48 -10.13
C ILE A 110 3.52 -2.43 -9.00
N PRO A 111 4.56 -2.28 -8.15
CA PRO A 111 4.54 -1.28 -7.09
C PRO A 111 4.49 0.15 -7.64
N TRP A 112 5.17 0.39 -8.76
CA TRP A 112 5.10 1.68 -9.46
C TRP A 112 3.69 2.00 -9.95
N LEU A 113 3.07 1.09 -10.70
CA LEU A 113 1.69 1.29 -11.18
C LEU A 113 0.69 1.43 -10.03
N SER A 114 0.84 0.62 -8.98
CA SER A 114 -0.02 0.66 -7.79
C SER A 114 0.08 2.01 -7.06
N SER A 115 1.28 2.57 -6.94
CA SER A 115 1.48 3.88 -6.33
C SER A 115 0.75 5.00 -7.07
N ILE A 116 0.77 4.98 -8.42
CA ILE A 116 0.03 5.91 -9.27
C ILE A 116 -1.48 5.76 -9.06
N PHE A 117 -1.98 4.52 -8.99
CA PHE A 117 -3.41 4.27 -8.77
C PHE A 117 -3.88 4.76 -7.39
N PHE A 118 -3.09 4.55 -6.33
CA PHE A 118 -3.41 5.07 -5.01
C PHE A 118 -3.38 6.60 -4.95
N LEU A 119 -2.39 7.24 -5.59
CA LEU A 119 -2.34 8.70 -5.70
C LEU A 119 -3.58 9.24 -6.44
N TYR A 120 -3.92 8.65 -7.58
CA TYR A 120 -5.11 9.02 -8.35
C TYR A 120 -6.39 8.88 -7.52
N PHE A 121 -6.51 7.78 -6.76
CA PHE A 121 -7.60 7.57 -5.81
C PHE A 121 -7.70 8.69 -4.79
N PHE A 122 -6.63 9.00 -4.05
CA PHE A 122 -6.69 10.02 -3.01
C PHE A 122 -6.98 11.42 -3.57
N VAL A 123 -6.43 11.76 -4.73
CA VAL A 123 -6.72 13.04 -5.41
C VAL A 123 -8.19 13.13 -5.81
N LYS A 124 -8.75 12.08 -6.41
CA LYS A 124 -10.18 12.08 -6.80
C LYS A 124 -11.10 12.05 -5.58
N PHE A 125 -10.72 11.30 -4.56
CA PHE A 125 -11.45 11.28 -3.29
C PHE A 125 -11.48 12.66 -2.64
N TYR A 126 -10.34 13.34 -2.61
CA TYR A 126 -10.26 14.71 -2.11
C TYR A 126 -11.16 15.65 -2.90
N ASN A 127 -11.05 15.65 -4.24
CA ASN A 127 -11.77 16.62 -5.08
C ASN A 127 -13.29 16.42 -5.05
N GLU A 128 -13.79 15.18 -5.02
CA GLU A 128 -15.24 14.94 -5.06
C GLU A 128 -15.94 15.07 -3.71
N LYS A 129 -15.21 14.91 -2.60
CA LYS A 129 -15.80 14.95 -1.25
C LYS A 129 -15.31 16.13 -0.41
N ARG A 130 -14.47 17.02 -0.96
CA ARG A 130 -13.84 18.16 -0.28
C ARG A 130 -14.81 18.95 0.60
N ASP A 131 -15.98 19.27 0.07
CA ASP A 131 -16.96 20.14 0.72
C ASP A 131 -17.88 19.39 1.68
N ASN A 132 -17.89 18.05 1.62
CA ASN A 132 -18.69 17.16 2.45
C ASN A 132 -17.86 16.44 3.53
N PHE A 133 -16.57 16.76 3.66
CA PHE A 133 -15.73 16.17 4.69
C PHE A 133 -15.91 16.86 6.03
N ALA A 134 -15.97 16.07 7.10
CA ALA A 134 -15.57 16.57 8.40
C ALA A 134 -14.13 17.13 8.31
N SER A 135 -13.85 18.21 9.04
CA SER A 135 -12.56 18.92 8.98
C SER A 135 -11.34 17.99 9.15
N GLY A 136 -11.45 17.00 10.04
CA GLY A 136 -10.41 15.99 10.26
C GLY A 136 -10.16 15.08 9.05
N LEU A 137 -11.22 14.60 8.37
CA LEU A 137 -11.07 13.70 7.23
C LEU A 137 -10.43 14.42 6.04
N LYS A 138 -10.75 15.69 5.84
CA LYS A 138 -10.12 16.52 4.80
C LYS A 138 -8.60 16.61 4.99
N GLN A 139 -8.14 16.86 6.21
CA GLN A 139 -6.72 16.90 6.55
C GLN A 139 -6.07 15.52 6.36
N ALA A 140 -6.74 14.45 6.79
CA ALA A 140 -6.22 13.09 6.67
C ALA A 140 -6.05 12.66 5.22
N VAL A 141 -7.02 12.97 4.35
CA VAL A 141 -6.92 12.72 2.90
C VAL A 141 -5.80 13.55 2.28
N PHE A 142 -5.66 14.82 2.64
CA PHE A 142 -4.58 15.67 2.13
C PHE A 142 -3.20 15.13 2.50
N LEU A 143 -3.01 14.69 3.74
CA LEU A 143 -1.78 14.03 4.19
C LEU A 143 -1.53 12.73 3.41
N ALA A 144 -2.57 11.92 3.16
CA ALA A 144 -2.44 10.71 2.34
C ALA A 144 -2.05 11.01 0.89
N ILE A 145 -2.53 12.11 0.29
CA ILE A 145 -2.06 12.58 -1.03
C ILE A 145 -0.56 12.84 -0.99
N ILE A 146 -0.07 13.58 0.01
CA ILE A 146 1.37 13.88 0.11
C ILE A 146 2.17 12.60 0.27
N GLY A 147 1.77 11.70 1.19
CA GLY A 147 2.44 10.43 1.41
C GLY A 147 2.48 9.55 0.15
N THR A 148 1.35 9.42 -0.56
CA THR A 148 1.28 8.64 -1.81
C THR A 148 2.01 9.32 -2.97
N ALA A 149 2.09 10.64 -3.02
CA ALA A 149 2.89 11.37 -4.01
C ALA A 149 4.39 11.10 -3.81
N ILE A 150 4.87 11.15 -2.56
CA ILE A 150 6.26 10.79 -2.23
C ILE A 150 6.55 9.34 -2.60
N SER A 151 5.65 8.42 -2.22
CA SER A 151 5.76 7.00 -2.57
C SER A 151 5.83 6.80 -4.09
N THR A 152 5.00 7.50 -4.86
CA THR A 152 5.00 7.47 -6.32
C THR A 152 6.32 7.97 -6.90
N GLY A 153 6.88 9.05 -6.34
CA GLY A 153 8.20 9.56 -6.72
C GLY A 153 9.31 8.53 -6.50
N ILE A 154 9.35 7.89 -5.33
CA ILE A 154 10.32 6.83 -5.02
C ILE A 154 10.18 5.66 -5.99
N HIS A 155 8.96 5.16 -6.19
CA HIS A 155 8.76 4.04 -7.12
C HIS A 155 9.08 4.40 -8.56
N SER A 156 8.83 5.66 -8.98
CA SER A 156 9.21 6.13 -10.30
C SER A 156 10.72 6.17 -10.48
N TYR A 157 11.46 6.62 -9.46
CA TYR A 157 12.92 6.58 -9.46
C TYR A 157 13.46 5.14 -9.54
N ILE A 158 12.92 4.22 -8.74
CA ILE A 158 13.33 2.80 -8.79
C ILE A 158 13.02 2.21 -10.17
N PHE A 159 11.81 2.44 -10.69
CA PHE A 159 11.40 1.92 -12.00
C PHE A 159 12.29 2.42 -13.14
N THR A 160 12.59 3.72 -13.19
CA THR A 160 13.52 4.26 -14.19
C THR A 160 14.93 3.73 -13.98
N SER A 161 15.40 3.60 -12.74
CA SER A 161 16.73 3.08 -12.47
C SER A 161 16.93 1.63 -12.96
N VAL A 162 15.87 0.79 -12.92
CA VAL A 162 15.90 -0.56 -13.51
C VAL A 162 15.97 -0.47 -15.03
N LEU A 163 15.13 0.35 -15.65
CA LEU A 163 15.06 0.47 -17.11
C LEU A 163 16.38 0.99 -17.72
N TYR A 164 17.03 1.96 -17.08
CA TYR A 164 18.22 2.61 -17.63
C TYR A 164 19.54 2.00 -17.15
N PHE A 165 19.62 1.52 -15.90
CA PHE A 165 20.90 1.09 -15.32
C PHE A 165 20.93 -0.40 -14.97
N GLY A 166 19.78 -1.10 -14.91
CA GLY A 166 19.72 -2.53 -14.56
C GLY A 166 20.17 -2.86 -13.14
N LYS A 167 20.22 -1.89 -12.21
CA LYS A 167 20.87 -2.04 -10.89
C LYS A 167 19.89 -2.19 -9.73
N ILE A 168 18.99 -1.23 -9.52
CA ILE A 168 18.15 -1.19 -8.31
C ILE A 168 16.85 -1.93 -8.57
N THR A 169 16.87 -3.25 -8.44
CA THR A 169 15.70 -4.11 -8.77
C THR A 169 14.54 -3.97 -7.79
N SER A 170 14.77 -3.40 -6.61
CA SER A 170 13.78 -3.32 -5.54
C SER A 170 14.00 -2.15 -4.60
N LEU A 171 12.90 -1.70 -4.01
CA LEU A 171 12.85 -0.72 -2.93
C LEU A 171 13.69 -1.13 -1.71
N TRP A 172 13.92 -2.43 -1.52
CA TRP A 172 14.77 -2.96 -0.46
C TRP A 172 16.26 -2.71 -0.69
N HIS A 173 16.71 -2.84 -1.95
CA HIS A 173 18.10 -2.55 -2.29
C HIS A 173 18.40 -1.06 -2.03
N PHE A 174 17.47 -0.19 -2.44
CA PHE A 174 17.53 1.25 -2.15
C PHE A 174 17.54 1.56 -0.64
N SER A 175 16.73 0.83 0.15
CA SER A 175 16.69 1.02 1.60
C SER A 175 17.98 0.62 2.31
N GLY A 176 18.69 -0.39 1.79
CA GLY A 176 19.99 -0.81 2.32
C GLY A 176 21.12 0.17 1.98
N GLU A 177 21.08 0.77 0.79
CA GLU A 177 22.06 1.78 0.36
C GLU A 177 21.86 3.14 1.05
N PHE A 178 20.61 3.56 1.29
CA PHE A 178 20.28 4.90 1.83
C PHE A 178 19.31 4.87 3.04
N PRO A 179 19.63 4.15 4.13
CA PRO A 179 18.70 3.94 5.24
C PRO A 179 18.31 5.25 5.95
N VAL A 180 19.23 6.21 6.07
CA VAL A 180 19.00 7.51 6.74
C VAL A 180 17.91 8.33 6.06
N PHE A 181 17.80 8.24 4.73
CA PHE A 181 16.76 8.93 3.97
C PHE A 181 15.49 8.08 3.86
N PHE A 182 15.66 6.78 3.65
CA PHE A 182 14.54 5.89 3.37
C PHE A 182 13.65 5.62 4.59
N ILE A 183 14.25 5.49 5.79
CA ILE A 183 13.49 5.19 7.03
C ILE A 183 12.52 6.33 7.39
N PRO A 184 12.95 7.61 7.49
CA PRO A 184 12.03 8.72 7.79
C PRO A 184 10.90 8.84 6.77
N VAL A 185 11.21 8.65 5.48
CA VAL A 185 10.20 8.71 4.43
C VAL A 185 9.21 7.56 4.53
N SER A 186 9.67 6.34 4.81
CA SER A 186 8.80 5.18 5.03
C SER A 186 7.89 5.36 6.25
N ILE A 187 8.44 5.90 7.34
CA ILE A 187 7.69 6.27 8.54
C ILE A 187 6.59 7.29 8.19
N PHE A 188 6.94 8.34 7.45
CA PHE A 188 5.98 9.36 7.03
C PHE A 188 4.87 8.79 6.14
N ILE A 189 5.21 7.97 5.13
CA ILE A 189 4.24 7.30 4.26
C ILE A 189 3.31 6.40 5.08
N PHE A 190 3.85 5.65 6.05
CA PHE A 190 3.05 4.84 6.95
C PHE A 190 2.06 5.69 7.76
N PHE A 191 2.54 6.71 8.46
CA PHE A 191 1.70 7.53 9.33
C PHE A 191 0.61 8.29 8.57
N THR A 192 0.89 8.79 7.37
CA THR A 192 -0.12 9.48 6.55
C THR A 192 -1.26 8.54 6.13
N ASN A 193 -0.96 7.31 5.69
CA ASN A 193 -1.98 6.31 5.35
C ASN A 193 -2.71 5.78 6.58
N PHE A 194 -1.99 5.55 7.67
CA PHE A 194 -2.56 5.10 8.94
C PHE A 194 -3.52 6.14 9.53
N TYR A 195 -3.12 7.41 9.53
CA TYR A 195 -3.96 8.51 9.98
C TYR A 195 -5.23 8.64 9.11
N PHE A 196 -5.10 8.51 7.79
CA PHE A 196 -6.26 8.44 6.90
C PHE A 196 -7.23 7.33 7.29
N LEU A 197 -6.76 6.09 7.44
CA LEU A 197 -7.63 4.96 7.78
C LEU A 197 -8.29 5.13 9.15
N LEU A 198 -7.57 5.65 10.15
CA LEU A 198 -8.13 5.93 11.47
C LEU A 198 -9.25 6.98 11.43
N ILE A 199 -9.02 8.11 10.77
CA ILE A 199 -10.03 9.16 10.69
C ILE A 199 -11.21 8.70 9.84
N PHE A 200 -10.97 7.97 8.76
CA PHE A 200 -12.01 7.37 7.94
C PHE A 200 -12.86 6.37 8.74
N GLN A 201 -12.23 5.57 9.59
CA GLN A 201 -12.92 4.64 10.49
C GLN A 201 -13.84 5.37 11.47
N ASN A 202 -13.36 6.45 12.08
CA ASN A 202 -14.15 7.28 12.99
C ASN A 202 -15.34 7.96 12.29
N GLU A 203 -15.15 8.39 11.05
CA GLU A 203 -16.22 8.94 10.21
C GLU A 203 -17.29 7.87 9.93
N LEU A 204 -16.91 6.63 9.62
CA LEU A 204 -17.86 5.53 9.40
C LEU A 204 -18.62 5.18 10.69
N ASN A 205 -17.97 5.22 11.85
CA ASN A 205 -18.62 4.97 13.13
C ASN A 205 -19.61 6.08 13.51
N SER A 206 -19.31 7.33 13.16
CA SER A 206 -20.21 8.47 13.45
C SER A 206 -21.47 8.51 12.57
N ARG A 207 -21.48 7.78 11.45
CA ARG A 207 -22.59 7.74 10.48
C ARG A 207 -23.54 6.56 10.67
N ASN A 208 -23.17 5.55 11.46
CA ASN A 208 -23.99 4.38 11.78
C ASN A 208 -24.58 4.52 13.18
#